data_AF-A0A016WAY0-F1
#
_entry.id   AF-A0A016WAY0-F1
#
_cell.length_a   1.000
_cell.length_b   1.000
_cell.length_c   1.000
_cell.angle_alpha   90.00
_cell.angle_beta   90.00
_cell.angle_gamma   90.00
#
_symmetry.space_group_name_H-M   'P 1'
#
loop_
_entity.id
_entity.type
_entity.pdbx_description
1 polymer ?
#
loop_
_entity_poly.entity_id
_entity_poly.type
_entity_poly.pdbx_seq_one_letter_code
_entity_poly.pdbx_strand_id
1 'polypeptide(L)'
;MSIVPIVFIDSVFSYDYNFKVCYLQEDIETRVAIDELLDIIRQFPDQFDEHELFKGIESHARELREEFRSHFLNISRIMDCVGCDKCRLWGKVQIHGMGTALKILFSDLPHSHYRIGADGTTQGAPFQLTRNEVVSLFQSLGRYSSSIKEIGEFRKEMLKGHPGLDEL
;
A
#
# COMPACT_ATOMS: atom_id res chain seq x y z
N MET A 1 -1.31 -15.61 -3.48
CA MET A 1 -2.34 -14.60 -3.79
C MET A 1 -1.82 -13.30 -3.21
N SER A 2 -0.95 -12.62 -3.95
CA SER A 2 -0.34 -11.35 -3.52
C SER A 2 -0.69 -10.32 -4.57
N ILE A 3 -1.49 -9.34 -4.15
CA ILE A 3 -1.96 -8.21 -4.96
C ILE A 3 -0.95 -7.09 -4.72
N VAL A 4 0.20 -7.15 -5.39
CA VAL A 4 1.10 -5.99 -5.44
C VAL A 4 1.22 -5.58 -6.91
N PRO A 5 0.60 -4.46 -7.30
CA PRO A 5 0.57 -4.01 -8.68
C PRO A 5 1.96 -3.64 -9.18
N ILE A 6 2.26 -3.84 -10.46
CA ILE A 6 3.55 -3.46 -11.07
C ILE A 6 3.78 -1.94 -10.92
N VAL A 7 2.70 -1.15 -10.92
CA VAL A 7 2.69 0.30 -10.65
C VAL A 7 3.28 0.64 -9.27
N PHE A 8 3.14 -0.24 -8.28
CA PHE A 8 3.76 -0.09 -6.96
C PHE A 8 5.29 -0.06 -7.05
N ILE A 9 5.85 -0.91 -7.90
CA ILE A 9 7.28 -1.08 -8.03
C ILE A 9 7.88 0.09 -8.81
N ASP A 10 7.27 0.47 -9.93
CA ASP A 10 7.74 1.59 -10.74
C ASP A 10 7.61 2.94 -10.01
N SER A 11 6.54 3.13 -9.22
CA SER A 11 6.35 4.34 -8.40
C SER A 11 7.20 4.39 -7.13
N VAL A 12 7.83 3.29 -6.70
CA VAL A 12 8.82 3.31 -5.62
C VAL A 12 10.23 3.50 -6.21
N PHE A 13 10.52 2.90 -7.37
CA PHE A 13 11.82 2.98 -8.04
C PHE A 13 12.06 4.33 -8.75
N SER A 14 11.03 4.98 -9.31
CA SER A 14 11.18 6.22 -10.07
C SER A 14 11.52 7.45 -9.19
N TYR A 15 11.24 7.38 -7.88
CA TYR A 15 11.31 8.55 -6.99
C TYR A 15 12.54 8.67 -6.09
N ASP A 16 13.57 7.81 -6.26
CA ASP A 16 14.82 7.82 -5.49
C ASP A 16 14.58 8.15 -4.01
N TYR A 17 13.66 7.40 -3.38
CA TYR A 17 13.28 7.70 -2.01
C TYR A 17 14.48 7.46 -1.08
N ASN A 18 14.98 8.55 -0.49
CA ASN A 18 16.15 8.49 0.36
C ASN A 18 15.76 7.99 1.77
N PHE A 19 15.96 6.70 2.02
CA PHE A 19 15.77 6.05 3.32
C PHE A 19 16.87 6.46 4.32
N LYS A 20 16.87 7.75 4.67
CA LYS A 20 17.89 8.33 5.55
C LYS A 20 17.53 8.12 7.02
N VAL A 21 18.27 7.32 7.75
CA VAL A 21 18.28 7.26 9.21
C VAL A 21 19.53 7.96 9.75
N CYS A 22 19.77 7.84 11.06
CA CYS A 22 20.90 8.51 11.71
C CYS A 22 22.25 7.89 11.34
N TYR A 23 22.27 6.64 10.88
CA TYR A 23 23.48 5.86 10.60
C TYR A 23 23.52 5.40 9.14
N LEU A 24 24.60 5.76 8.44
CA LEU A 24 24.78 5.43 7.02
C LEU A 24 24.73 3.93 6.71
N GLN A 25 25.22 3.10 7.63
CA GLN A 25 25.20 1.64 7.46
C GLN A 25 23.77 1.09 7.43
N GLU A 26 22.91 1.59 8.33
CA GLU A 26 21.49 1.20 8.38
C GLU A 26 20.72 1.69 7.15
N ASP A 27 21.08 2.87 6.60
CA ASP A 27 20.52 3.38 5.34
C ASP A 27 20.78 2.41 4.18
N ILE A 28 22.02 1.94 4.07
CA ILE A 28 22.46 1.00 3.03
C ILE A 28 21.74 -0.33 3.17
N GLU A 29 21.73 -0.91 4.38
CA GLU A 29 21.07 -2.18 4.66
C GLU A 29 19.57 -2.11 4.39
N THR A 30 18.92 -1.01 4.79
CA THR A 30 17.49 -0.80 4.52
C THR A 30 17.22 -0.74 3.01
N ARG A 31 18.06 -0.04 2.25
CA ARG A 31 17.91 0.08 0.79
C ARG A 31 18.05 -1.28 0.11
N VAL A 32 19.09 -2.05 0.47
CA VAL A 32 19.31 -3.40 -0.08
C VAL A 32 18.12 -4.31 0.22
N ALA A 33 17.62 -4.33 1.46
CA ALA A 33 16.49 -5.17 1.82
C ALA A 33 15.19 -4.79 1.08
N ILE A 34 14.99 -3.50 0.81
CA ILE A 34 13.84 -3.02 0.03
C ILE A 34 13.99 -3.42 -1.44
N ASP A 35 15.18 -3.28 -2.02
CA ASP A 35 15.45 -3.66 -3.40
C ASP A 35 15.20 -5.17 -3.62
N GLU A 36 15.71 -6.01 -2.71
CA GLU A 36 15.46 -7.46 -2.74
C GLU A 36 13.97 -7.81 -2.65
N LEU A 37 13.24 -7.14 -1.75
CA LEU A 37 11.79 -7.34 -1.61
C LEU A 37 11.05 -6.95 -2.90
N LEU A 38 11.41 -5.83 -3.52
CA LEU A 38 10.79 -5.38 -4.76
C LEU A 38 11.10 -6.32 -5.92
N ASP A 39 12.32 -6.86 -5.99
CA ASP A 39 12.70 -7.85 -7.01
C ASP A 39 11.94 -9.17 -6.86
N ILE A 40 11.66 -9.60 -5.63
CA ILE A 40 10.75 -10.74 -5.38
C ILE A 40 9.35 -10.41 -5.87
N ILE A 41 8.83 -9.21 -5.59
CA ILE A 41 7.50 -8.79 -6.02
C ILE A 41 7.40 -8.77 -7.56
N ARG A 42 8.42 -8.29 -8.27
CA ARG A 42 8.48 -8.25 -9.76
C ARG A 42 8.35 -9.62 -10.40
N GLN A 43 8.79 -10.68 -9.73
CA GLN A 43 8.74 -12.04 -10.27
C GLN A 43 7.33 -12.64 -10.25
N PHE A 44 6.38 -12.03 -9.54
CA PHE A 44 5.01 -12.52 -9.52
C PHE A 44 4.26 -12.05 -10.77
N PRO A 45 3.56 -12.96 -11.47
CA PRO A 45 2.73 -12.59 -12.61
C PRO A 45 1.57 -11.71 -12.16
N ASP A 46 1.23 -10.74 -13.00
CA ASP A 46 0.10 -9.86 -12.75
C ASP A 46 -1.20 -10.68 -12.62
N GLN A 47 -1.89 -10.51 -11.50
CA GLN A 47 -3.15 -11.20 -11.21
C GLN A 47 -4.36 -10.28 -11.37
N PHE A 48 -4.15 -8.98 -11.64
CA PHE A 48 -5.21 -7.99 -11.60
C PHE A 48 -5.14 -7.06 -12.81
N ASP A 49 -6.19 -7.02 -13.63
CA ASP A 49 -6.29 -6.05 -14.72
C ASP A 49 -6.58 -4.64 -14.16
N GLU A 50 -5.52 -3.86 -13.97
CA GLU A 50 -5.56 -2.50 -13.46
C GLU A 50 -6.30 -1.53 -14.39
N HIS A 51 -6.43 -1.88 -15.67
CA HIS A 51 -6.88 -0.96 -16.69
C HIS A 51 -8.38 -0.66 -16.61
N GLU A 52 -9.17 -1.61 -16.10
CA GLU A 52 -10.62 -1.45 -15.97
C GLU A 52 -11.00 -0.48 -14.84
N LEU A 53 -10.29 -0.55 -13.70
CA LEU A 53 -10.65 0.18 -12.49
C LEU A 53 -9.84 1.48 -12.30
N PHE A 54 -8.57 1.52 -12.72
CA PHE A 54 -7.65 2.60 -12.38
C PHE A 54 -7.11 3.40 -13.59
N LYS A 55 -7.15 2.82 -14.80
CA LYS A 55 -6.68 3.46 -16.05
C LYS A 55 -7.78 3.66 -17.11
N GLY A 56 -9.04 3.45 -16.72
CA GLY A 56 -10.22 3.60 -17.58
C GLY A 56 -10.54 5.05 -17.93
N ILE A 57 -11.83 5.37 -18.10
CA ILE A 57 -12.28 6.74 -18.42
C ILE A 57 -11.79 7.71 -17.33
N GLU A 58 -10.96 8.68 -17.71
CA GLU A 58 -10.24 9.59 -16.79
C GLU A 58 -11.16 10.28 -15.77
N SER A 59 -12.36 10.69 -16.20
CA SER A 59 -13.35 11.30 -15.31
C SER A 59 -13.85 10.36 -14.22
N HIS A 60 -14.06 9.08 -14.56
CA HIS A 60 -14.52 8.06 -13.63
C HIS A 60 -13.41 7.68 -12.64
N ALA A 61 -12.18 7.52 -13.12
CA ALA A 61 -11.03 7.22 -12.25
C ALA A 61 -10.74 8.36 -11.26
N ARG A 62 -10.96 9.63 -11.66
CA ARG A 62 -10.86 10.79 -10.77
C ARG A 62 -11.94 10.81 -9.69
N GLU A 63 -13.20 10.58 -10.08
CA GLU A 63 -14.33 10.48 -9.14
C GLU A 63 -14.08 9.37 -8.11
N LEU A 64 -13.69 8.19 -8.59
CA LEU A 64 -13.39 7.04 -7.75
C LEU A 64 -12.24 7.32 -6.77
N ARG A 65 -11.19 8.03 -7.22
CA ARG A 65 -10.10 8.46 -6.34
C ARG A 65 -10.57 9.39 -5.24
N GLU A 66 -11.43 10.37 -5.56
CA GLU A 66 -11.98 11.31 -4.57
C GLU A 66 -12.89 10.60 -3.57
N GLU A 67 -13.70 9.66 -4.04
CA GLU A 67 -14.56 8.82 -3.21
C GLU A 67 -13.74 7.98 -2.23
N PHE A 68 -12.72 7.25 -2.72
CA PHE A 68 -11.80 6.51 -1.86
C PHE A 68 -11.14 7.43 -0.83
N ARG A 69 -10.60 8.57 -1.26
CA ARG A 69 -9.97 9.53 -0.34
C ARG A 69 -10.93 9.99 0.76
N SER A 70 -12.17 10.31 0.40
CA SER A 70 -13.21 10.71 1.35
C SER A 70 -13.51 9.58 2.35
N HIS A 71 -13.64 8.34 1.87
CA HIS A 71 -13.86 7.18 2.73
C HIS A 71 -12.69 6.93 3.69
N PHE A 72 -11.44 6.96 3.23
CA PHE A 72 -10.28 6.79 4.11
C PHE A 72 -10.20 7.89 5.18
N LEU A 73 -10.55 9.13 4.86
CA LEU A 73 -10.64 10.21 5.84
C LEU A 73 -11.73 9.94 6.89
N ASN A 74 -12.90 9.46 6.47
CA ASN A 74 -13.99 9.12 7.37
C ASN A 74 -13.63 7.92 8.26
N ILE A 75 -12.99 6.88 7.71
CA ILE A 75 -12.51 5.74 8.49
C ILE A 75 -11.45 6.19 9.49
N SER A 76 -10.53 7.09 9.10
CA SER A 76 -9.53 7.65 10.02
C SER A 76 -10.17 8.38 11.21
N ARG A 77 -11.26 9.12 10.98
CA ARG A 77 -12.07 9.74 12.05
C ARG A 77 -12.76 8.71 12.95
N ILE A 78 -13.24 7.60 12.40
CA ILE A 78 -13.78 6.50 13.20
C ILE A 78 -12.69 5.90 14.10
N MET A 79 -11.47 5.74 13.57
CA MET A 79 -10.34 5.24 14.37
C MET A 79 -10.00 6.17 15.53
N ASP A 80 -10.32 7.46 15.47
CA ASP A 80 -10.15 8.38 16.60
C ASP A 80 -11.09 8.09 17.78
N CYS A 81 -12.19 7.38 17.55
CA CYS A 81 -13.14 6.98 18.58
C CYS A 81 -12.79 5.62 19.24
N VAL A 82 -11.72 4.94 18.80
CA VAL A 82 -11.34 3.64 19.35
C VAL A 82 -10.60 3.84 20.68
N GLY A 83 -11.18 3.36 21.78
CA GLY A 83 -10.62 3.51 23.14
C GLY A 83 -9.38 2.66 23.44
N CYS A 84 -9.06 1.66 22.60
CA CYS A 84 -7.84 0.87 22.70
C CYS A 84 -6.70 1.57 21.95
N ASP A 85 -5.69 2.07 22.66
CA ASP A 85 -4.57 2.83 22.06
C ASP A 85 -3.81 2.04 20.99
N LYS A 86 -3.51 0.77 21.26
CA LYS A 86 -2.85 -0.10 20.27
C LYS A 86 -3.72 -0.29 19.03
N CYS A 87 -5.01 -0.53 19.22
CA CYS A 87 -5.96 -0.76 18.13
C CYS A 87 -6.12 0.49 17.28
N ARG A 88 -6.21 1.66 17.92
CA ARG A 88 -6.24 2.97 17.27
C ARG A 88 -4.98 3.24 16.47
N LEU A 89 -3.80 3.00 17.05
CA LEU A 89 -2.51 3.17 16.38
C LEU A 89 -2.41 2.29 15.13
N TRP A 90 -2.55 0.97 15.31
CA TRP A 90 -2.40 0.01 14.21
C TRP A 90 -3.52 0.13 13.17
N GLY A 91 -4.73 0.49 13.58
CA GLY A 91 -5.84 0.80 12.69
C GLY A 91 -5.53 1.99 11.80
N LYS A 92 -5.05 3.11 12.37
CA LYS A 92 -4.66 4.28 11.59
C LYS A 92 -3.50 4.01 10.64
N VAL A 93 -2.48 3.27 11.09
CA VAL A 93 -1.36 2.85 10.24
C VAL A 93 -1.85 2.06 9.03
N GLN A 94 -2.72 1.06 9.24
CA GLN A 94 -3.21 0.21 8.15
C GLN A 94 -4.06 0.98 7.14
N ILE A 95 -4.96 1.83 7.62
CA ILE A 95 -5.80 2.69 6.77
C ILE A 95 -4.94 3.70 5.99
N HIS A 96 -3.89 4.26 6.60
CA HIS A 96 -2.95 5.15 5.92
C HIS A 96 -2.11 4.41 4.85
N GLY A 97 -1.66 3.20 5.15
CA GLY A 97 -0.94 2.35 4.20
C GLY A 97 -1.78 1.96 2.99
N MET A 98 -3.05 1.58 3.21
CA MET A 98 -4.01 1.32 2.11
C MET A 98 -4.25 2.55 1.24
N GLY A 99 -4.46 3.72 1.87
CA GLY A 99 -4.62 4.97 1.13
C GLY A 99 -3.38 5.35 0.31
N THR A 100 -2.19 5.05 0.83
CA THR A 100 -0.91 5.22 0.12
C THR A 100 -0.80 4.27 -1.08
N ALA A 101 -1.19 3.01 -0.92
CA ALA A 101 -1.21 2.04 -2.03
C ALA A 101 -2.15 2.50 -3.16
N LEU A 102 -3.33 3.00 -2.82
CA LEU A 102 -4.26 3.55 -3.82
C LEU A 102 -3.73 4.84 -4.45
N LYS A 103 -3.09 5.72 -3.67
CA LYS A 103 -2.43 6.92 -4.21
C LYS A 103 -1.39 6.54 -5.28
N ILE A 104 -0.64 5.45 -5.07
CA ILE A 104 0.28 4.89 -6.06
C ILE A 104 -0.49 4.35 -7.27
N LEU A 105 -1.54 3.55 -7.10
CA LEU A 105 -2.33 3.01 -8.21
C LEU A 105 -2.95 4.10 -9.12
N PHE A 106 -3.27 5.27 -8.57
CA PHE A 106 -3.80 6.41 -9.32
C PHE A 106 -2.72 7.39 -9.83
N SER A 107 -1.42 7.08 -9.68
CA SER A 107 -0.34 7.98 -10.11
C SER A 107 -0.34 8.21 -11.63
N ASP A 108 -0.69 7.18 -12.39
CA ASP A 108 -0.62 7.16 -13.86
C ASP A 108 -1.70 8.00 -14.55
N LEU A 109 -2.68 8.50 -13.80
CA LEU A 109 -3.73 9.36 -14.35
C LEU A 109 -3.15 10.74 -14.75
N PRO A 110 -3.39 11.22 -15.99
CA PRO A 110 -3.06 12.58 -16.36
C PRO A 110 -3.74 13.54 -15.38
N HIS A 111 -3.02 14.55 -14.88
CA HIS A 111 -3.48 15.50 -13.85
C HIS A 111 -3.65 14.94 -12.42
N SER A 112 -3.15 13.75 -12.08
CA SER A 112 -3.26 13.21 -10.71
C SER A 112 -2.51 14.03 -9.64
N HIS A 113 -1.53 14.84 -10.05
CA HIS A 113 -0.70 15.67 -9.16
C HIS A 113 -0.98 17.16 -9.28
N TYR A 114 -2.20 17.50 -9.64
CA TYR A 114 -2.59 18.88 -9.76
C TYR A 114 -2.77 19.53 -8.37
N ARG A 115 -1.83 20.39 -7.96
CA ARG A 115 -2.08 21.29 -6.82
C ARG A 115 -2.75 22.54 -7.38
N ILE A 116 -3.97 22.82 -6.93
CA ILE A 116 -4.59 24.13 -7.16
C ILE A 116 -3.86 25.10 -6.22
N GLY A 117 -3.03 25.97 -6.79
CA GLY A 117 -2.41 27.06 -6.05
C GLY A 117 -3.48 28.03 -5.52
N ALA A 118 -3.17 28.76 -4.46
CA ALA A 118 -4.08 29.76 -3.89
C ALA A 118 -4.45 30.90 -4.86
N ASP A 119 -3.76 31.02 -6.01
CA ASP A 119 -4.05 32.00 -7.08
C ASP A 119 -4.83 31.39 -8.27
N GLY A 120 -5.30 30.14 -8.17
CA GLY A 120 -6.00 29.45 -9.27
C GLY A 120 -5.08 28.96 -10.39
N THR A 121 -3.76 29.21 -10.32
CA THR A 121 -2.82 28.57 -11.22
C THR A 121 -2.71 27.11 -10.87
N THR A 122 -2.79 26.38 -11.95
CA THR A 122 -2.79 24.97 -11.92
C THR A 122 -1.30 24.66 -12.29
N GLN A 123 -0.48 24.16 -11.34
CA GLN A 123 0.80 23.48 -11.61
C GLN A 123 0.80 21.96 -11.32
N GLY A 124 1.44 21.18 -12.21
CA GLY A 124 1.69 19.75 -12.00
C GLY A 124 2.81 19.55 -11.00
N ALA A 125 2.51 19.04 -9.81
CA ALA A 125 3.53 18.60 -8.88
C ALA A 125 4.09 17.23 -9.32
N PRO A 126 5.37 16.92 -9.09
CA PRO A 126 5.82 15.54 -9.20
C PRO A 126 5.09 14.67 -8.15
N PHE A 127 4.72 13.43 -8.51
CA PHE A 127 4.28 12.44 -7.52
C PHE A 127 5.37 12.29 -6.46
N GLN A 128 5.01 12.37 -5.18
CA GLN A 128 5.96 12.18 -4.10
C GLN A 128 5.27 11.48 -2.94
N LEU A 129 5.98 10.52 -2.35
CA LEU A 129 5.59 9.88 -1.11
C LEU A 129 6.33 10.53 0.05
N THR A 130 5.62 10.79 1.13
CA THR A 130 6.18 11.25 2.40
C THR A 130 6.73 10.06 3.20
N ARG A 131 7.59 10.32 4.19
CA ARG A 131 8.10 9.27 5.09
C ARG A 131 7.00 8.45 5.72
N ASN A 132 5.95 9.11 6.21
CA ASN A 132 4.87 8.42 6.90
C ASN A 132 4.07 7.53 5.95
N GLU A 133 3.85 7.98 4.71
CA GLU A 133 3.23 7.18 3.66
C GLU A 133 4.05 5.92 3.40
N VAL A 134 5.36 6.05 3.16
CA VAL A 134 6.27 4.91 2.92
C VAL A 134 6.30 3.93 4.12
N VAL A 135 6.49 4.45 5.34
CA VAL A 135 6.54 3.63 6.55
C VAL A 135 5.22 2.88 6.75
N SER A 136 4.09 3.57 6.61
CA SER A 136 2.77 2.94 6.77
C SER A 136 2.47 1.89 5.71
N LEU A 137 2.96 2.09 4.49
CA LEU A 137 2.80 1.18 3.37
C LEU A 137 3.49 -0.16 3.64
N PHE A 138 4.80 -0.13 3.95
CA PHE A 138 5.56 -1.33 4.28
C PHE A 138 5.07 -1.99 5.58
N GLN A 139 4.73 -1.20 6.59
CA GLN A 139 4.19 -1.72 7.85
C GLN A 139 2.85 -2.43 7.64
N SER A 140 1.98 -1.90 6.80
CA SER A 140 0.70 -2.53 6.44
C SER A 140 0.92 -3.79 5.62
N LEU A 141 1.80 -3.75 4.61
CA LEU A 141 2.17 -4.92 3.81
C LEU A 141 2.69 -6.07 4.68
N GLY A 142 3.57 -5.75 5.64
CA GLY A 142 4.06 -6.74 6.62
C GLY A 142 2.94 -7.35 7.47
N ARG A 143 1.96 -6.55 7.89
CA ARG A 143 0.77 -7.06 8.62
C ARG A 143 -0.08 -7.99 7.75
N TYR A 144 -0.36 -7.63 6.49
CA TYR A 144 -1.12 -8.49 5.58
C TYR A 144 -0.37 -9.78 5.26
N SER A 145 0.93 -9.69 4.98
CA SER A 145 1.79 -10.86 4.75
C SER A 145 1.79 -11.82 5.95
N SER A 146 1.92 -11.27 7.16
CA SER A 146 1.83 -12.06 8.40
C SER A 146 0.46 -12.73 8.53
N SER A 147 -0.64 -12.00 8.30
CA SER A 147 -1.99 -12.57 8.35
C SER A 147 -2.17 -13.74 7.37
N ILE A 148 -1.64 -13.65 6.15
CA ILE A 148 -1.70 -14.73 5.16
C ILE A 148 -0.90 -15.95 5.64
N LYS A 149 0.30 -15.72 6.19
CA LYS A 149 1.12 -16.79 6.78
C LYS A 149 0.37 -17.51 7.90
N GLU A 150 -0.25 -16.77 8.82
CA GLU A 150 -0.99 -17.35 9.94
C GLU A 150 -2.18 -18.19 9.48
N ILE A 151 -2.87 -17.82 8.39
CA ILE A 151 -3.93 -18.69 7.81
C ILE A 151 -3.36 -20.07 7.43
N GLY A 152 -2.15 -20.12 6.87
CA GLY A 152 -1.48 -21.38 6.54
C GLY A 152 -1.16 -22.21 7.79
N GLU A 153 -0.67 -21.57 8.85
CA GLU A 153 -0.40 -22.24 10.13
C GLU A 153 -1.68 -22.74 10.81
N PHE A 154 -2.74 -21.93 10.84
CA PHE A 154 -4.04 -22.36 11.36
C PHE A 154 -4.60 -23.55 10.60
N ARG A 155 -4.47 -23.60 9.27
CA ARG A 155 -4.91 -24.77 8.49
C ARG A 155 -4.15 -26.03 8.89
N LYS A 156 -2.83 -25.95 9.08
CA LYS A 156 -2.03 -27.10 9.53
C LYS A 156 -2.49 -27.61 10.90
N GLU A 157 -2.74 -26.72 11.86
CA GLU A 157 -3.19 -27.11 13.20
C GLU A 157 -4.61 -27.67 13.20
N MET A 158 -5.51 -27.10 12.39
CA MET A 158 -6.89 -27.61 12.25
C MET A 158 -6.92 -29.01 11.63
N LEU A 159 -6.04 -29.30 10.67
CA LEU A 159 -5.95 -30.62 10.01
C LEU A 159 -5.31 -31.69 10.90
N LYS A 160 -4.40 -31.32 11.81
CA LYS A 160 -3.85 -32.26 12.81
C LYS A 160 -4.91 -32.86 13.75
N GLY A 161 -6.06 -32.20 13.90
CA GLY A 161 -7.16 -32.64 14.77
C GLY A 161 -8.14 -33.67 14.15
N HIS A 162 -8.03 -34.01 12.87
CA HIS A 162 -8.90 -35.00 12.19
C HIS A 162 -8.06 -36.04 11.43
N PRO A 163 -7.67 -37.16 12.08
CA PRO A 163 -6.84 -38.19 11.46
C PRO A 163 -7.62 -39.10 10.47
N GLY A 164 -8.50 -38.54 9.63
CA GLY A 164 -9.44 -39.35 8.86
C GLY A 164 -9.97 -38.77 7.55
N LEU A 165 -9.31 -37.81 6.91
CA LEU A 165 -9.75 -37.29 5.60
C LEU A 165 -8.59 -36.96 4.63
N ASP A 166 -7.46 -37.65 4.79
CA ASP A 166 -6.36 -37.67 3.78
C ASP A 166 -6.49 -38.85 2.80
N GLU A 167 -7.64 -39.53 2.73
CA GLU A 167 -7.96 -40.50 1.67
C GLU A 167 -9.30 -40.16 1.00
N LEU A 168 -9.29 -39.18 0.08
CA LEU A 168 -10.15 -39.10 -1.11
C LEU A 168 -9.66 -38.04 -2.09
#